data_AF-A0A4C1SVT8-F1
#
_entry.id   AF-A0A4C1SVT8-F1
#
_cell.length_a   1.000
_cell.length_b   1.000
_cell.length_c   1.000
_cell.angle_alpha   90.00
_cell.angle_beta   90.00
_cell.angle_gamma   90.00
#
_symmetry.space_group_name_H-M   'P 1'
#
loop_
_entity.id
_entity.type
_entity.pdbx_description
1 polymer ?
#
loop_
_entity_poly.entity_id
_entity_poly.type
_entity_poly.pdbx_seq_one_letter_code
_entity_poly.pdbx_strand_id
1 'polypeptide(L)'
;VSWTEEPSKARSGVHEVRVLDEDGWAALRRARRTDPDATVAPLLAIQLQHPGSYSGPWVNSEVVATVLSLLVAYTALRNKNKILA
;
A
#
# COMPACT_ATOMS: atom_id res chain seq x y z
N VAL A 1 4.44 15.43 -15.26
CA VAL A 1 4.81 14.59 -14.10
C VAL A 1 4.18 13.22 -14.30
N SER A 2 4.95 12.14 -14.37
CA SER A 2 4.50 10.80 -14.77
C SER A 2 3.77 10.00 -13.68
N TRP A 3 3.69 10.53 -12.45
CA TRP A 3 2.99 9.89 -11.35
C TRP A 3 1.49 10.07 -11.50
N THR A 4 0.76 8.99 -11.72
CA THR A 4 -0.70 8.99 -11.88
C THR A 4 -1.44 8.20 -10.79
N GLU A 5 -0.71 7.57 -9.87
CA GLU A 5 -1.28 6.72 -8.82
C GLU A 5 -1.66 7.55 -7.58
N GLU A 6 -2.72 7.16 -6.88
CA GLU A 6 -3.10 7.84 -5.63
C GLU A 6 -2.05 7.53 -4.54
N PRO A 7 -1.41 8.51 -3.88
CA PRO A 7 -0.35 8.26 -2.90
C PRO A 7 -0.77 7.39 -1.71
N SER A 8 -2.08 7.30 -1.42
CA SER A 8 -2.66 6.46 -0.37
C SER A 8 -2.72 4.97 -0.75
N LYS A 9 -2.75 4.66 -2.05
CA LYS A 9 -2.84 3.29 -2.60
C LYS A 9 -1.53 2.83 -3.26
N ALA A 10 -0.60 3.76 -3.46
CA ALA A 10 0.68 3.48 -4.07
C ALA A 10 1.45 2.43 -3.26
N ARG A 11 1.92 1.41 -3.97
CA ARG A 11 2.74 0.35 -3.37
C ARG A 11 4.03 0.94 -2.79
N SER A 12 4.49 0.40 -1.66
CA SER A 12 5.82 0.71 -1.16
C SER A 12 6.88 0.32 -2.19
N GLY A 13 7.86 1.20 -2.40
CA GLY A 13 8.90 0.96 -3.39
C GLY A 13 9.51 2.22 -3.99
N VAL A 14 10.46 2.00 -4.89
CA VAL A 14 11.10 3.05 -5.68
C VAL A 14 10.24 3.29 -6.92
N HIS A 15 9.74 4.50 -7.05
CA HIS A 15 8.96 4.93 -8.20
C HIS A 15 9.78 5.91 -9.03
N GLU A 16 9.93 5.60 -10.32
CA GLU A 16 10.66 6.45 -11.25
C GLU A 16 9.72 7.52 -11.83
N VAL A 17 9.91 8.77 -11.41
CA VAL A 17 9.18 9.92 -11.96
C VAL A 17 10.00 10.52 -13.09
N ARG A 18 9.50 10.36 -14.31
CA ARG A 18 10.10 10.89 -15.54
C ARG A 18 9.56 12.29 -15.80
N VAL A 19 10.46 13.27 -15.80
CA VAL A 19 10.17 14.66 -16.18
C VAL A 19 10.59 14.85 -17.63
N LEU A 20 9.64 15.31 -18.43
CA LEU A 20 9.81 15.60 -19.85
C LEU A 20 9.70 17.13 -20.03
N ASP A 21 10.44 17.65 -20.99
CA ASP A 21 10.27 18.99 -21.56
C ASP A 21 9.08 19.01 -22.54
N GLU A 22 8.81 20.18 -23.12
CA GLU A 22 7.69 20.36 -24.06
C GLU A 22 7.83 19.47 -25.31
N ASP A 23 9.05 19.36 -25.84
CA ASP A 23 9.36 18.55 -27.00
C ASP A 23 9.26 17.05 -26.70
N GLY A 24 9.79 16.59 -25.57
CA GLY A 24 9.65 15.22 -25.09
C GLY A 24 8.19 14.83 -24.80
N TRP A 25 7.38 15.77 -24.31
CA TRP A 25 5.93 15.55 -24.13
C TRP A 25 5.18 15.44 -25.46
N ALA A 26 5.50 16.29 -26.43
CA ALA A 26 4.93 16.19 -27.78
C ALA A 26 5.32 14.87 -28.46
N ALA A 27 6.58 14.45 -28.31
CA ALA A 27 7.07 13.16 -28.81
C ALA A 27 6.35 11.98 -28.14
N LEU A 28 6.19 12.00 -26.81
CA LEU A 28 5.49 10.95 -26.08
C LEU A 28 4.04 10.81 -26.52
N ARG A 29 3.32 11.93 -26.69
CA ARG A 29 1.93 11.90 -27.18
C ARG A 29 1.82 11.35 -28.60
N ARG A 30 2.80 11.63 -29.48
CA ARG A 30 2.83 11.04 -30.83
C ARG A 30 3.10 9.54 -30.77
N ALA A 31 4.09 9.12 -29.98
CA ALA A 31 4.45 7.71 -29.83
C ALA A 31 3.28 6.88 -29.25
N ARG A 32 2.58 7.42 -28.24
CA ARG A 32 1.42 6.77 -27.61
C ARG A 32 0.18 6.62 -28.48
N ARG A 33 0.09 7.31 -29.62
CA ARG A 33 -0.98 7.08 -30.60
C ARG A 33 -0.79 5.76 -31.36
N THR A 34 0.45 5.29 -31.48
CA THR A 34 0.80 4.08 -32.22
C THR A 34 0.98 2.90 -31.27
N ASP A 35 1.66 3.14 -30.13
CA ASP A 35 1.92 2.12 -29.11
C ASP A 35 1.61 2.71 -27.72
N PRO A 36 0.58 2.21 -27.02
CA PRO A 36 0.21 2.69 -25.69
C PRO A 36 1.36 2.67 -24.67
N ASP A 37 2.30 1.74 -24.82
CA ASP A 37 3.41 1.52 -23.90
C ASP A 37 4.70 2.25 -24.32
N ALA A 38 4.64 3.04 -25.40
CA ALA A 38 5.80 3.79 -25.86
C ALA A 38 6.30 4.78 -24.80
N THR A 39 7.63 4.79 -24.61
CA THR A 39 8.33 5.70 -23.72
C THR A 39 9.36 6.53 -24.48
N VAL A 40 9.62 7.75 -24.00
CA VAL A 40 10.59 8.68 -24.57
C VAL A 40 11.64 9.01 -23.50
N ALA A 41 12.88 9.27 -23.93
CA ALA A 41 13.97 9.64 -23.03
C ALA A 41 13.59 10.87 -22.18
N PRO A 42 13.64 10.77 -20.83
CA PRO A 42 13.30 11.89 -19.96
C PRO A 42 14.46 12.89 -19.86
N LEU A 43 14.11 14.16 -19.59
CA LEU A 43 15.08 15.21 -19.26
C LEU A 43 15.67 14.99 -17.86
N LEU A 44 14.84 14.50 -16.94
CA LEU A 44 15.24 14.15 -15.57
C LEU A 44 14.42 12.95 -15.09
N ALA A 45 15.10 11.95 -14.53
CA ALA A 45 14.47 10.80 -13.87
C ALA A 45 14.73 10.89 -12.37
N ILE A 46 13.69 11.18 -11.60
CA ILE A 46 13.77 11.27 -10.14
C ILE A 46 13.29 9.94 -9.56
N GLN A 47 14.13 9.30 -8.74
CA GLN A 47 13.75 8.13 -7.98
C GLN A 47 13.10 8.57 -6.67
N LEU A 48 11.78 8.46 -6.58
CA LEU A 48 11.05 8.74 -5.35
C LEU A 48 10.91 7.43 -4.56
N GLN A 49 11.52 7.37 -3.38
CA GLN A 49 11.28 6.29 -2.43
C GLN A 49 9.96 6.55 -1.71
N HIS A 50 8.94 5.75 -2.00
CA HIS A 50 7.68 5.78 -1.28
C HIS A 50 7.72 4.69 -0.19
N PRO A 51 7.74 5.04 1.10
CA PRO A 51 7.83 4.07 2.20
C PRO A 51 6.58 3.19 2.34
N GLY A 52 5.53 3.46 1.57
CA GLY A 52 4.23 2.82 1.69
C GLY A 52 3.32 3.56 2.64
N SER A 53 2.03 3.56 2.34
CA SER A 53 0.99 4.12 3.18
C SER A 53 0.62 3.12 4.29
N TYR A 54 0.65 3.57 5.55
CA TYR A 54 0.14 2.79 6.67
C TYR A 54 -1.39 2.69 6.56
N SER A 55 -1.91 1.47 6.37
CA SER A 55 -3.35 1.21 6.16
C SER A 55 -4.15 1.01 7.45
N GLY A 56 -3.57 1.32 8.61
CA GLY A 56 -4.21 1.10 9.92
C GLY A 56 -4.09 -0.35 10.43
N PRO A 57 -4.49 -0.60 11.70
CA PRO A 57 -4.55 -1.93 12.26
C PRO A 57 -5.62 -2.76 11.57
N TRP A 58 -5.31 -4.03 11.30
CA TRP A 58 -6.23 -4.95 10.61
C TRP A 58 -7.43 -5.35 11.47
N VAL A 59 -7.31 -5.25 12.80
CA VAL A 59 -8.34 -5.64 13.76
C VAL A 59 -8.49 -4.55 14.81
N ASN A 60 -9.74 -4.18 15.09
CA ASN A 60 -10.07 -3.21 16.15
C ASN A 60 -9.70 -3.77 17.53
N SER A 61 -9.20 -2.90 18.41
CA SER A 61 -8.81 -3.27 19.79
C SER A 61 -9.96 -3.86 20.60
N GLU A 62 -11.20 -3.45 20.32
CA GLU A 62 -12.40 -3.98 20.97
C GLU A 62 -12.60 -5.48 20.71
N VAL A 63 -12.38 -5.92 19.47
CA VAL A 63 -12.48 -7.33 19.07
C VAL A 63 -11.38 -8.15 19.75
N VAL A 64 -10.16 -7.60 19.81
CA VAL A 64 -9.05 -8.25 20.51
C VAL A 64 -9.36 -8.40 22.00
N ALA A 65 -9.86 -7.35 22.65
CA ALA A 65 -10.18 -7.36 24.09
C ALA A 65 -11.31 -8.35 24.44
N THR A 66 -12.34 -8.43 23.61
CA THR A 66 -13.46 -9.37 23.80
C THR A 66 -13.01 -10.82 23.64
N VAL A 67 -12.22 -11.13 22.61
CA VAL A 67 -11.67 -12.48 22.42
C VAL A 67 -10.77 -12.87 23.60
N LEU A 68 -9.91 -11.96 24.07
CA LEU A 68 -9.05 -12.21 25.22
C LEU A 68 -9.87 -12.52 26.49
N SER A 69 -10.92 -11.73 26.73
CA SER A 69 -11.80 -11.90 27.88
C SER A 69 -12.52 -13.25 27.85
N LEU A 70 -13.01 -13.67 26.68
CA LEU A 70 -13.64 -14.99 26.50
C LEU A 70 -12.66 -16.13 26.74
N LEU A 71 -11.42 -16.02 26.25
CA LEU A 71 -10.37 -17.02 26.49
C LEU A 71 -10.07 -17.17 27.99
N VAL A 72 -9.90 -16.04 28.70
CA VAL A 72 -9.67 -16.06 30.15
C VAL A 72 -10.85 -16.68 30.89
N ALA A 73 -12.09 -16.28 30.57
CA ALA A 73 -13.27 -16.85 31.19
C ALA A 73 -13.40 -18.36 30.93
N TYR A 74 -13.18 -18.79 29.69
CA TYR A 74 -13.23 -20.20 29.31
C TYR A 74 -12.17 -21.03 30.05
N THR A 75 -10.93 -20.55 30.13
CA THR A 75 -9.86 -21.26 30.84
C THR A 75 -10.15 -21.36 32.33
N ALA A 76 -10.68 -20.30 32.96
CA ALA A 76 -11.08 -20.31 34.36
C ALA A 76 -12.19 -21.32 34.63
N LEU A 77 -13.24 -21.34 33.81
CA LEU A 77 -14.36 -22.29 33.94
C LEU A 77 -13.91 -23.73 33.70
N ARG A 78 -13.06 -23.96 32.69
CA ARG A 78 -12.49 -25.28 32.40
C ARG A 78 -11.66 -25.80 33.57
N ASN A 79 -10.85 -24.95 34.19
CA ASN A 79 -10.05 -25.34 35.34
C ASN A 79 -10.92 -25.58 36.58
N LYS A 80 -11.93 -24.75 36.83
CA LYS A 80 -12.92 -24.98 37.90
C LYS A 80 -13.60 -26.35 37.73
N ASN A 81 -14.05 -26.68 36.53
CA ASN A 81 -14.71 -27.96 36.25
C ASN A 81 -13.78 -29.17 36.41
N LYS A 82 -12.47 -29.02 36.17
CA LYS A 82 -11.48 -30.08 36.41
C LYS A 82 -11.19 -30.34 37.88
N ILE A 83 -11.35 -29.33 38.74
CA ILE A 83 -11.12 -29.46 40.19
C ILE A 83 -12.36 -30.02 40.89
N LEU A 84 -13.56 -29.79 40.32
CA LEU A 84 -14.84 -30.25 40.86
C LEU A 84 -15.23 -31.68 40.42
N ALA A 85 -14.47 -32.29 39.51
CA ALA A 85 -14.64 -33.67 39.04
C ALA A 85 -13.58 -34.57 39.69
#